data_AF-A0A6P4EIX3-F1
#
_entry.id   AF-A0A6P4EIX3-F1
#
_cell.length_a   1.000
_cell.length_b   1.000
_cell.length_c   1.000
_cell.angle_alpha   90.00
_cell.angle_beta   90.00
_cell.angle_gamma   90.00
#
_symmetry.space_group_name_H-M   'P 1'
#
loop_
_entity.id
_entity.type
_entity.pdbx_description
1 polymer ?
#
loop_
_entity_poly.entity_id
_entity_poly.type
_entity_poly.pdbx_seq_one_letter_code
_entity_poly.pdbx_strand_id
1 'polypeptide(L)'
;MKTSALTIGIILLARLVKVDGRRGTTEISETLELYKTDAKYTALLKEINSTYHGRPHNTANNLEFEKYFQTVLSGLNLTVYDIADKIDIYTDFTVYNQIRLELEREISKTIQVAKNLLSLKNLLPHCRTFFMDQQVQMAASISQSNLMKMEILNNPSPECENVELNQITFLETTTTTTTPKPINYDSIFRDILQKYSKRPWGNLKYLEFDEQIWQVFMALNTDDKIYKKETLIGFMGYDKDREKLDKALAVRIGKFKKIIANETDSNCKGNLLYLNKRLSLAMFETLEKKRKILVITNYIHSCVKHEEHLKIVDKINKT
;
A
#
# COMPACT_ATOMS: atom_id res chain seq x y z
N MET A 1 15.88 17.26 69.42
CA MET A 1 14.68 18.12 69.64
C MET A 1 14.38 18.84 68.32
N LYS A 2 13.34 18.41 67.62
CA LYS A 2 12.07 19.14 67.37
C LYS A 2 12.12 20.19 66.24
N THR A 3 11.71 19.75 65.04
CA THR A 3 10.69 20.31 64.10
C THR A 3 10.33 21.80 64.10
N SER A 4 10.24 22.41 62.91
CA SER A 4 9.01 22.96 62.22
C SER A 4 9.38 24.05 61.17
N ALA A 5 9.16 23.85 59.87
CA ALA A 5 8.02 24.30 59.01
C ALA A 5 8.06 25.82 58.63
N LEU A 6 8.35 26.21 57.38
CA LEU A 6 7.51 26.28 56.15
C LEU A 6 6.64 27.56 56.07
N THR A 7 6.99 28.50 55.17
CA THR A 7 6.01 29.35 54.45
C THR A 7 6.66 30.02 53.23
N ILE A 8 6.24 29.59 52.05
CA ILE A 8 6.40 30.24 50.75
C ILE A 8 5.27 31.28 50.64
N GLY A 9 5.62 32.55 50.39
CA GLY A 9 4.67 33.63 50.15
C GLY A 9 4.79 34.14 48.71
N ILE A 10 3.94 33.64 47.82
CA ILE A 10 3.73 34.15 46.46
C ILE A 10 2.99 35.49 46.58
N ILE A 11 3.64 36.59 46.18
CA ILE A 11 3.00 37.90 46.07
C ILE A 11 2.18 37.93 44.78
N LEU A 12 0.87 37.72 44.95
CA LEU A 12 -0.18 38.05 43.99
C LEU A 12 -0.33 39.57 43.92
N LEU A 13 0.28 40.19 42.90
CA LEU A 13 -0.04 41.57 42.53
C LEU A 13 -1.30 41.58 41.65
N ALA A 14 -2.46 41.54 42.31
CA ALA A 14 -3.71 41.99 41.73
C ALA A 14 -3.68 43.52 41.63
N ARG A 15 -3.22 44.07 40.50
CA ARG A 15 -3.57 45.44 40.13
C ARG A 15 -4.84 45.41 39.28
N LEU A 16 -5.90 45.84 39.96
CA LEU A 16 -7.16 46.35 39.42
C LEU A 16 -6.93 47.27 38.22
N VAL A 17 -7.24 46.78 37.03
CA VAL A 17 -7.72 47.61 35.93
C VAL A 17 -9.16 47.19 35.70
N LYS A 18 -10.06 48.04 36.17
CA LYS A 18 -11.50 47.93 36.02
C LYS A 18 -11.83 48.24 34.55
N VAL A 19 -11.90 47.20 33.73
CA VAL A 19 -12.43 47.25 32.36
C VAL A 19 -13.47 46.13 32.25
N ASP A 20 -14.62 46.47 31.69
CA ASP A 20 -15.88 45.72 31.64
C ASP A 20 -15.80 44.19 31.76
N GLY A 21 -16.55 43.66 32.74
CA GLY A 21 -16.57 42.27 33.21
C GLY A 21 -17.11 41.20 32.25
N ARG A 22 -16.93 41.36 30.94
CA ARG A 22 -17.11 40.29 29.95
C ARG A 22 -15.80 39.83 29.28
N ARG A 23 -14.68 40.53 29.51
CA ARG A 23 -13.37 40.20 28.89
C ARG A 23 -12.51 39.24 29.73
N GLY A 24 -12.51 39.39 31.06
CA GLY A 24 -11.56 38.70 31.95
C GLY A 24 -11.78 37.19 32.14
N THR A 25 -13.01 36.68 32.03
CA THR A 25 -13.27 35.23 32.14
C THR A 25 -12.88 34.46 30.87
N THR A 26 -12.98 35.10 29.71
CA THR A 26 -12.63 34.50 28.41
C THR A 26 -11.11 34.45 28.24
N GLU A 27 -10.38 35.52 28.57
CA GLU A 27 -8.91 35.57 28.50
C GLU A 27 -8.22 34.53 29.41
N ILE A 28 -8.75 34.28 30.62
CA ILE A 28 -8.21 33.25 31.53
C ILE A 28 -8.45 31.83 30.96
N SER A 29 -9.60 31.60 30.33
CA SER A 29 -9.93 30.31 29.70
C SER A 29 -9.03 30.05 28.48
N GLU A 30 -8.87 31.04 27.61
CA GLU A 30 -8.02 30.96 26.41
C GLU A 30 -6.55 30.74 26.78
N THR A 31 -6.07 31.44 27.81
CA THR A 31 -4.70 31.26 28.31
C THR A 31 -4.50 29.83 28.84
N LEU A 32 -5.45 29.30 29.61
CA LEU A 32 -5.37 27.94 30.14
C LEU A 32 -5.40 26.87 29.03
N GLU A 33 -6.21 27.08 27.99
CA GLU A 33 -6.24 26.19 26.81
C GLU A 33 -4.94 26.23 26.02
N LEU A 34 -4.31 27.40 25.89
CA LEU A 34 -3.01 27.57 25.27
C LEU A 34 -1.93 26.75 26.01
N TYR A 35 -1.84 26.87 27.34
CA TYR A 35 -0.88 26.09 28.14
C TYR A 35 -1.14 24.58 28.07
N LYS A 36 -2.40 24.14 28.03
CA LYS A 36 -2.74 22.72 27.84
C LYS A 36 -2.29 22.20 26.48
N THR A 37 -2.50 22.99 25.44
CA THR A 37 -2.09 22.65 24.07
C THR A 37 -0.57 22.59 23.96
N ASP A 38 0.14 23.56 24.53
CA ASP A 38 1.59 23.56 24.63
C ASP A 38 2.16 22.35 25.36
N ALA A 39 1.59 22.00 26.51
CA ALA A 39 1.99 20.81 27.25
C ALA A 39 1.80 19.53 26.43
N LYS A 40 0.68 19.41 25.69
CA LYS A 40 0.39 18.27 24.81
C LYS A 40 1.45 18.14 23.71
N TYR A 41 1.70 19.20 22.93
CA TYR A 41 2.65 19.12 21.81
C TYR A 41 4.10 18.99 22.28
N THR A 42 4.46 19.62 23.40
CA THR A 42 5.76 19.40 24.04
C THR A 42 5.94 17.94 24.46
N ALA A 43 4.91 17.28 24.99
CA ALA A 43 4.97 15.85 25.32
C ALA A 43 5.15 14.97 24.07
N LEU A 44 4.43 15.26 22.99
CA LEU A 44 4.55 14.54 21.71
C LEU A 44 5.95 14.70 21.09
N LEU A 45 6.53 15.89 21.11
CA LEU A 45 7.91 16.11 20.64
C LEU A 45 8.93 15.36 21.53
N LYS A 46 8.70 15.28 22.84
CA LYS A 46 9.54 14.49 23.76
C LYS A 46 9.46 13.00 23.45
N GLU A 47 8.28 12.49 23.11
CA GLU A 47 8.08 11.10 22.69
C GLU A 47 8.89 10.79 21.42
N ILE A 48 8.82 11.67 20.41
CA ILE A 48 9.65 11.55 19.19
C ILE A 48 11.14 11.53 19.54
N ASN A 49 11.61 12.47 20.38
CA ASN A 49 13.01 12.50 20.81
C ASN A 49 13.41 11.18 21.51
N SER A 50 12.60 10.71 22.46
CA SER A 50 12.89 9.46 23.18
C SER A 50 12.94 8.24 22.26
N THR A 51 12.08 8.21 21.23
CA THR A 51 12.01 7.12 20.26
C THR A 51 13.23 7.11 19.35
N TYR A 52 13.67 8.29 18.89
CA TYR A 52 14.66 8.41 17.82
C TYR A 52 16.05 8.85 18.25
N HIS A 53 16.27 9.23 19.52
CA HIS A 53 17.58 9.61 20.04
C HIS A 53 18.64 8.51 19.82
N GLY A 54 18.25 7.24 19.95
CA GLY A 54 19.11 6.08 19.69
C GLY A 54 19.26 5.69 18.22
N ARG A 55 18.70 6.48 17.28
CA ARG A 55 18.72 6.25 15.83
C ARG A 55 18.24 4.85 15.38
N PRO A 56 17.07 4.35 15.81
CA PRO A 56 16.52 3.07 15.37
C PRO A 56 15.98 3.14 13.92
N HIS A 57 15.55 1.99 13.38
CA HIS A 57 14.81 1.91 12.11
C HIS A 57 15.48 2.63 10.93
N ASN A 58 16.77 2.38 10.71
CA ASN A 58 17.54 2.91 9.58
C ASN A 58 17.61 4.44 9.49
N THR A 59 17.42 5.13 10.61
CA THR A 59 17.49 6.60 10.65
C THR A 59 18.92 7.13 10.73
N ALA A 60 19.90 6.25 11.02
CA ALA A 60 21.31 6.58 10.97
C ALA A 60 21.75 6.91 9.53
N ASN A 61 22.58 7.93 9.37
CA ASN A 61 23.14 8.38 8.08
C ASN A 61 22.09 8.84 7.04
N ASN A 62 20.88 9.20 7.47
CA ASN A 62 19.87 9.81 6.61
C ASN A 62 19.80 11.33 6.85
N LEU A 63 20.27 12.12 5.88
CA LEU A 63 20.35 13.58 6.00
C LEU A 63 18.96 14.25 6.07
N GLU A 64 17.98 13.70 5.35
CA GLU A 64 16.60 14.21 5.41
C GLU A 64 16.00 13.94 6.80
N PHE A 65 16.23 12.75 7.35
CA PHE A 65 15.83 12.42 8.72
C PHE A 65 16.46 13.37 9.72
N GLU A 66 17.78 13.61 9.59
CA GLU A 66 18.49 14.51 10.48
C GLU A 66 17.90 15.91 10.46
N LYS A 67 17.56 16.43 9.28
CA LYS A 67 16.91 17.74 9.14
C LYS A 67 15.61 17.81 9.94
N TYR A 68 14.69 16.87 9.72
CA TYR A 68 13.40 16.85 10.43
C TYR A 68 13.57 16.61 11.94
N PHE A 69 14.50 15.76 12.34
CA PHE A 69 14.75 15.46 13.74
C PHE A 69 15.40 16.65 14.48
N GLN A 70 16.29 17.40 13.82
CA GLN A 70 16.82 18.64 14.40
C GLN A 70 15.73 19.68 14.61
N THR A 71 14.75 19.78 13.70
CA THR A 71 13.59 20.64 13.90
C THR A 71 12.78 20.23 15.13
N VAL A 72 12.60 18.91 15.37
CA VAL A 72 11.98 18.41 16.61
C VAL A 72 12.76 18.84 17.86
N LEU A 73 14.10 18.75 17.82
CA LEU A 73 14.94 19.19 18.93
C LEU A 73 14.84 20.70 19.17
N SER A 74 14.77 21.51 18.12
CA SER A 74 14.50 22.95 18.24
C SER A 74 13.11 23.23 18.81
N GLY A 75 12.09 22.48 18.39
CA GLY A 75 10.72 22.61 18.87
C GLY A 75 10.56 22.36 20.38
N LEU A 76 11.43 21.55 20.98
CA LEU A 76 11.45 21.33 22.44
C LEU A 76 11.88 22.55 23.24
N ASN A 77 12.61 23.49 22.63
CA ASN A 77 13.07 24.73 23.27
C ASN A 77 12.11 25.91 23.08
N LEU A 78 11.06 25.74 22.27
CA LEU A 78 10.08 26.77 22.00
C LEU A 78 9.18 27.05 23.20
N THR A 79 8.66 28.27 23.27
CA THR A 79 7.79 28.70 24.37
C THR A 79 6.31 28.44 24.06
N VAL A 80 5.44 28.70 25.03
CA VAL A 80 3.98 28.63 24.86
C VAL A 80 3.46 29.61 23.79
N TYR A 81 4.19 30.69 23.51
CA TYR A 81 3.82 31.68 22.49
C TYR A 81 4.09 31.20 21.06
N ASP A 82 4.94 30.18 20.91
CA ASP A 82 5.34 29.59 19.61
C ASP A 82 4.59 28.27 19.37
N ILE A 83 3.35 28.16 19.88
CA ILE A 83 2.58 26.91 19.85
C ILE A 83 2.30 26.46 18.41
N ALA A 84 2.08 27.40 17.49
CA ALA A 84 1.83 27.09 16.09
C ALA A 84 3.04 26.34 15.49
N ASP A 85 4.25 26.84 15.73
CA ASP A 85 5.49 26.20 15.29
C ASP A 85 5.64 24.81 15.91
N LYS A 86 5.32 24.61 17.20
CA LYS A 86 5.34 23.26 17.81
C LYS A 86 4.38 22.28 17.14
N ILE A 87 3.19 22.75 16.74
CA ILE A 87 2.20 21.94 16.04
C ILE A 87 2.70 21.56 14.66
N ASP A 88 3.25 22.51 13.92
CA ASP A 88 3.77 22.31 12.56
C ASP A 88 4.96 21.34 12.59
N ILE A 89 5.91 21.53 13.50
CA ILE A 89 7.07 20.64 13.67
C ILE A 89 6.65 19.20 13.96
N TYR A 90 5.68 19.01 14.86
CA TYR A 90 5.16 17.68 15.17
C TYR A 90 4.49 17.04 13.95
N THR A 91 3.64 17.82 13.26
CA THR A 91 2.88 17.34 12.11
C THR A 91 3.80 16.98 10.95
N ASP A 92 4.73 17.85 10.61
CA ASP A 92 5.72 17.68 9.55
C ASP A 92 6.57 16.43 9.80
N PHE A 93 7.11 16.28 11.02
CA PHE A 93 7.89 15.09 11.37
C PHE A 93 7.05 13.81 11.26
N THR A 94 5.80 13.84 11.76
CA THR A 94 4.92 12.66 11.76
C THR A 94 4.58 12.22 10.34
N VAL A 95 4.20 13.15 9.47
CA VAL A 95 3.90 12.88 8.05
C VAL A 95 5.14 12.37 7.33
N TYR A 96 6.26 13.07 7.48
CA TYR A 96 7.56 12.65 6.92
C TYR A 96 7.92 11.22 7.33
N ASN A 97 7.83 10.92 8.63
CA ASN A 97 8.25 9.66 9.20
C ASN A 97 7.29 8.50 8.82
N GLN A 98 5.99 8.78 8.69
CA GLN A 98 5.03 7.80 8.17
C GLN A 98 5.40 7.39 6.74
N ILE A 99 5.60 8.36 5.85
CA ILE A 99 6.00 8.10 4.45
C ILE A 99 7.31 7.32 4.41
N ARG A 100 8.31 7.73 5.21
CA ARG A 100 9.60 7.05 5.30
C ARG A 100 9.46 5.57 5.65
N LEU A 101 8.69 5.26 6.69
CA LEU A 101 8.47 3.88 7.15
C LEU A 101 7.69 3.04 6.13
N GLU A 102 6.72 3.63 5.42
CA GLU A 102 5.99 2.96 4.34
C GLU A 102 6.93 2.62 3.18
N LEU A 103 7.76 3.56 2.74
CA LEU A 103 8.75 3.33 1.67
C LEU A 103 9.79 2.28 2.07
N GLU A 104 10.29 2.30 3.31
CA GLU A 104 11.24 1.28 3.80
C GLU A 104 10.61 -0.13 3.88
N ARG A 105 9.30 -0.21 4.18
CA ARG A 105 8.56 -1.49 4.13
C ARG A 105 8.44 -2.00 2.70
N GLU A 106 8.10 -1.13 1.74
CA GLU A 106 8.04 -1.51 0.33
C GLU A 106 9.42 -1.92 -0.22
N ILE A 107 10.48 -1.18 0.11
CA ILE A 107 11.86 -1.55 -0.22
C ILE A 107 12.19 -2.96 0.31
N SER A 108 11.84 -3.24 1.58
CA SER A 108 12.08 -4.55 2.19
C SER A 108 11.32 -5.68 1.48
N LYS A 109 10.06 -5.43 1.08
CA LYS A 109 9.26 -6.37 0.29
C LYS A 109 9.89 -6.62 -1.09
N THR A 110 10.29 -5.56 -1.80
CA THR A 110 10.91 -5.66 -3.12
C THR A 110 12.22 -6.42 -3.07
N ILE A 111 13.07 -6.18 -2.06
CA ILE A 111 14.29 -6.98 -1.82
C ILE A 111 13.94 -8.45 -1.60
N GLN A 112 12.90 -8.75 -0.82
CA GLN A 112 12.48 -10.14 -0.59
C GLN A 112 11.98 -10.82 -1.86
N VAL A 113 11.20 -10.11 -2.69
CA VAL A 113 10.75 -10.60 -4.00
C VAL A 113 11.94 -10.89 -4.90
N ALA A 114 12.88 -9.95 -5.03
CA ALA A 114 14.10 -10.14 -5.82
C ALA A 114 14.91 -11.36 -5.32
N LYS A 115 15.03 -11.57 -3.99
CA LYS A 115 15.71 -12.75 -3.42
C LYS A 115 15.02 -14.05 -3.83
N ASN A 116 13.69 -14.07 -3.75
CA ASN A 116 12.90 -15.23 -4.16
C ASN A 116 13.08 -15.53 -5.67
N LEU A 117 13.10 -14.50 -6.52
CA LEU A 117 13.30 -14.64 -7.95
C LEU A 117 14.71 -15.13 -8.30
N LEU A 118 15.76 -14.63 -7.63
CA LEU A 118 17.14 -15.10 -7.82
C LEU A 118 17.34 -16.57 -7.46
N SER A 119 16.51 -17.13 -6.56
CA SER A 119 16.54 -18.55 -6.18
C SER A 119 16.04 -19.49 -7.30
N LEU A 120 15.35 -18.95 -8.31
CA LEU A 120 14.87 -19.74 -9.45
C LEU A 120 16.04 -20.20 -10.31
N LYS A 121 16.11 -21.51 -10.57
CA LYS A 121 17.16 -22.12 -11.41
C LYS A 121 17.09 -21.66 -12.87
N ASN A 122 15.89 -21.33 -13.36
CA ASN A 122 15.63 -21.00 -14.76
C ASN A 122 15.45 -19.49 -15.02
N LEU A 123 15.96 -18.63 -14.13
CA LEU A 123 15.92 -17.19 -14.32
C LEU A 123 16.86 -16.76 -15.46
N LEU A 124 16.36 -15.94 -16.40
CA LEU A 124 17.16 -15.41 -17.51
C LEU A 124 18.39 -14.65 -16.97
N PRO A 125 19.58 -14.79 -17.58
CA PRO A 125 20.82 -14.17 -17.09
C PRO A 125 20.75 -12.66 -16.90
N HIS A 126 20.14 -11.92 -17.84
CA HIS A 126 19.98 -10.46 -17.72
C HIS A 126 19.04 -10.08 -16.56
N CYS A 127 18.00 -10.86 -16.30
CA CYS A 127 17.14 -10.65 -15.13
C CYS A 127 17.80 -11.04 -13.81
N ARG A 128 18.69 -12.03 -13.83
CA ARG A 128 19.55 -12.31 -12.67
C ARG A 128 20.42 -11.11 -12.34
N THR A 129 21.08 -10.51 -13.32
CA THR A 129 21.86 -9.29 -13.12
C THR A 129 20.98 -8.14 -12.62
N PHE A 130 19.84 -7.90 -13.27
CA PHE A 130 18.90 -6.86 -12.85
C PHE A 130 18.45 -7.02 -11.39
N PHE A 131 18.01 -8.20 -10.97
CA PHE A 131 17.56 -8.41 -9.58
C PHE A 131 18.69 -8.38 -8.56
N MET A 132 19.92 -8.70 -8.96
CA MET A 132 21.10 -8.49 -8.10
C MET A 132 21.38 -6.99 -7.93
N ASP A 133 21.39 -6.23 -9.03
CA ASP A 133 21.62 -4.79 -9.01
C ASP A 133 20.50 -4.04 -8.28
N GLN A 134 19.24 -4.44 -8.51
CA GLN A 134 18.08 -3.89 -7.82
C GLN A 134 18.18 -4.12 -6.31
N GLN A 135 18.62 -5.29 -5.84
CA GLN A 135 18.83 -5.51 -4.40
C GLN A 135 19.88 -4.57 -3.82
N VAL A 136 21.00 -4.38 -4.51
CA VAL A 136 22.08 -3.49 -4.05
C VAL A 136 21.57 -2.04 -4.00
N GLN A 137 20.89 -1.58 -5.05
CA GLN A 137 20.33 -0.22 -5.12
C GLN A 137 19.26 0.01 -4.05
N MET A 138 18.35 -0.95 -3.86
CA MET A 138 17.29 -0.89 -2.84
C MET A 138 17.84 -0.92 -1.41
N ALA A 139 18.87 -1.71 -1.14
CA ALA A 139 19.52 -1.71 0.17
C ALA A 139 20.23 -0.38 0.44
N ALA A 140 20.88 0.19 -0.57
CA ALA A 140 21.54 1.48 -0.47
C ALA A 140 20.57 2.67 -0.37
N SER A 141 19.34 2.54 -0.87
CA SER A 141 18.35 3.62 -0.85
C SER A 141 17.70 3.86 0.51
N ILE A 142 17.81 2.92 1.44
CA ILE A 142 17.22 3.02 2.79
C ILE A 142 17.69 4.29 3.52
N SER A 143 18.96 4.68 3.36
CA SER A 143 19.52 5.90 3.98
C SER A 143 19.26 7.18 3.18
N GLN A 144 18.61 7.11 2.03
CA GLN A 144 18.38 8.27 1.15
C GLN A 144 17.07 8.99 1.49
N SER A 145 16.77 10.10 0.79
CA SER A 145 15.52 10.84 0.99
C SER A 145 14.30 10.03 0.56
N ASN A 146 13.11 10.39 1.05
CA ASN A 146 11.84 9.76 0.67
C ASN A 146 11.58 9.89 -0.83
N LEU A 147 11.92 11.03 -1.44
CA LEU A 147 11.82 11.22 -2.89
C LEU A 147 12.70 10.20 -3.64
N MET A 148 13.96 10.07 -3.24
CA MET A 148 14.90 9.16 -3.90
C MET A 148 14.52 7.68 -3.68
N LYS A 149 13.99 7.34 -2.49
CA LYS A 149 13.39 6.02 -2.24
C LYS A 149 12.22 5.74 -3.19
N MET A 150 11.34 6.72 -3.40
CA MET A 150 10.23 6.58 -4.35
C MET A 150 10.71 6.42 -5.78
N GLU A 151 11.70 7.20 -6.23
CA GLU A 151 12.28 7.08 -7.57
C GLU A 151 12.88 5.70 -7.80
N ILE A 152 13.61 5.17 -6.82
CA ILE A 152 14.22 3.83 -6.90
C ILE A 152 13.15 2.73 -6.86
N LEU A 153 12.09 2.88 -6.04
CA LEU A 153 10.93 1.98 -6.04
C LEU A 153 10.18 1.98 -7.37
N ASN A 154 10.12 3.13 -8.04
CA ASN A 154 9.45 3.33 -9.32
C ASN A 154 10.39 3.20 -10.52
N ASN A 155 11.48 2.45 -10.38
CA ASN A 155 12.39 2.12 -11.49
C ASN A 155 12.19 0.65 -11.93
N PRO A 156 11.10 0.34 -12.67
CA PRO A 156 10.85 -1.00 -13.16
C PRO A 156 11.87 -1.38 -14.23
N SER A 157 12.26 -2.66 -14.29
CA SER A 157 12.83 -3.22 -15.52
C SER A 157 11.71 -3.77 -16.39
N PRO A 158 11.44 -3.17 -17.56
CA PRO A 158 10.36 -3.61 -18.45
C PRO A 158 10.46 -5.09 -18.86
N GLU A 159 11.69 -5.63 -18.85
CA GLU A 159 12.01 -6.98 -19.33
C GLU A 159 11.98 -8.03 -18.20
N CYS A 160 12.17 -7.62 -16.95
CA CYS A 160 12.32 -8.54 -15.80
C CYS A 160 11.16 -8.49 -14.81
N GLU A 161 10.29 -7.48 -14.90
CA GLU A 161 9.07 -7.36 -14.10
C GLU A 161 8.04 -8.47 -14.42
N ASN A 162 8.18 -9.11 -15.58
CA ASN A 162 7.28 -10.16 -16.10
C ASN A 162 7.82 -11.60 -15.98
N VAL A 163 8.68 -11.91 -15.00
CA VAL A 163 8.96 -13.32 -14.66
C VAL A 163 7.77 -13.93 -13.92
N GLU A 164 6.61 -13.94 -14.58
CA GLU A 164 5.63 -14.98 -14.36
C GLU A 164 6.28 -16.33 -14.73
N LEU A 165 5.92 -17.37 -13.99
CA LEU A 165 6.28 -18.79 -14.12
C LEU A 165 6.07 -19.45 -15.51
N ASN A 166 5.92 -18.69 -16.61
CA ASN A 166 5.53 -19.18 -17.92
C ASN A 166 6.69 -19.35 -18.92
N GLN A 167 7.96 -19.20 -18.52
CA GLN A 167 9.10 -19.69 -19.29
C GLN A 167 9.64 -21.00 -18.71
N ILE A 168 8.77 -22.01 -18.71
CA ILE A 168 9.22 -23.36 -19.04
C ILE A 168 9.49 -23.31 -20.54
N THR A 169 10.77 -23.36 -20.90
CA THR A 169 11.23 -23.54 -22.27
C THR A 169 10.57 -24.79 -22.86
N PHE A 170 9.56 -24.58 -23.70
CA PHE A 170 9.41 -25.41 -24.88
C PHE A 170 9.98 -24.61 -26.04
N LEU A 171 11.00 -25.20 -26.66
CA LEU A 171 11.42 -24.85 -28.01
C LEU A 171 10.17 -24.81 -28.89
N GLU A 172 9.95 -23.70 -29.59
CA GLU A 172 9.45 -23.76 -30.95
C GLU A 172 9.97 -22.55 -31.73
N THR A 173 11.00 -22.86 -32.50
CA THR A 173 11.35 -22.20 -33.76
C THR A 173 10.11 -21.77 -34.54
N THR A 174 9.98 -20.48 -34.82
CA THR A 174 9.95 -19.98 -36.19
C THR A 174 10.14 -18.47 -36.22
N THR A 175 11.26 -18.09 -36.81
CA THR A 175 11.53 -16.78 -37.38
C THR A 175 10.47 -16.40 -38.42
N THR A 176 9.88 -15.21 -38.28
CA THR A 176 9.61 -14.34 -39.43
C THR A 176 9.80 -12.88 -39.04
N THR A 177 10.99 -12.39 -39.35
CA THR A 177 11.32 -11.01 -39.65
C THR A 177 10.35 -10.45 -40.69
N THR A 178 9.49 -9.52 -40.30
CA THR A 178 9.00 -8.46 -41.18
C THR A 178 8.88 -7.17 -40.37
N THR A 179 9.44 -6.10 -40.92
CA THR A 179 9.42 -4.72 -40.40
C THR A 179 8.01 -4.30 -39.95
N PRO A 180 7.79 -3.84 -38.70
CA PRO A 180 6.45 -3.53 -38.26
C PRO A 180 6.02 -2.18 -38.83
N LYS A 181 4.86 -2.18 -39.49
CA LYS A 181 4.08 -0.97 -39.77
C LYS A 181 3.92 -0.14 -38.48
N PRO A 182 3.85 1.20 -38.58
CA PRO A 182 3.58 2.04 -37.42
C PRO A 182 2.31 1.56 -36.72
N ILE A 183 2.40 1.24 -35.43
CA ILE A 183 1.25 0.82 -34.62
C ILE A 183 0.33 2.02 -34.45
N ASN A 184 -0.92 1.89 -34.91
CA ASN A 184 -1.97 2.89 -34.70
C ASN A 184 -2.70 2.60 -33.38
N TYR A 185 -2.20 3.19 -32.29
CA TYR A 185 -2.76 3.01 -30.95
C TYR A 185 -4.23 3.42 -30.84
N ASP A 186 -4.65 4.49 -31.54
CA ASP A 186 -6.02 5.00 -31.45
C ASP A 186 -7.04 4.01 -32.00
N SER A 187 -6.69 3.31 -33.08
CA SER A 187 -7.52 2.23 -33.61
C SER A 187 -7.68 1.11 -32.58
N ILE A 188 -6.57 0.69 -31.97
CA ILE A 188 -6.55 -0.40 -31.01
C ILE A 188 -7.37 -0.05 -29.76
N PHE A 189 -7.24 1.18 -29.24
CA PHE A 189 -8.03 1.62 -28.09
C PHE A 189 -9.52 1.72 -28.41
N ARG A 190 -9.90 2.19 -29.61
CA ARG A 190 -11.30 2.15 -30.06
C ARG A 190 -11.83 0.71 -30.11
N ASP A 191 -11.05 -0.23 -30.61
CA ASP A 191 -11.43 -1.65 -30.65
C ASP A 191 -11.59 -2.23 -29.24
N ILE A 192 -10.72 -1.89 -28.30
CA ILE A 192 -10.82 -2.29 -26.88
C ILE A 192 -12.10 -1.72 -26.24
N LEU A 193 -12.34 -0.41 -26.40
CA LEU A 193 -13.53 0.24 -25.84
C LEU A 193 -14.82 -0.31 -26.48
N GLN A 194 -14.79 -0.65 -27.76
CA GLN A 194 -15.90 -1.30 -28.45
C GLN A 194 -16.13 -2.73 -27.94
N LYS A 195 -15.06 -3.54 -27.81
CA LYS A 195 -15.11 -4.90 -27.24
C LYS A 195 -15.78 -4.88 -25.86
N TYR A 196 -15.47 -3.88 -25.04
CA TYR A 196 -15.98 -3.74 -23.67
C TYR A 196 -17.13 -2.73 -23.51
N SER A 197 -17.75 -2.31 -24.62
CA SER A 197 -18.99 -1.51 -24.60
C SER A 197 -20.12 -2.20 -23.85
N LYS A 198 -20.10 -3.55 -23.85
CA LYS A 198 -20.90 -4.40 -22.96
C LYS A 198 -19.96 -5.14 -22.03
N ARG A 199 -20.18 -4.97 -20.73
CA ARG A 199 -19.41 -5.66 -19.69
C ARG A 199 -19.61 -7.18 -19.82
N PRO A 200 -18.56 -8.00 -19.70
CA PRO A 200 -18.69 -9.47 -19.76
C PRO A 200 -19.61 -10.04 -18.67
N TRP A 201 -19.89 -9.27 -17.61
CA TRP A 201 -20.70 -9.65 -16.46
C TRP A 201 -21.93 -8.75 -16.25
N GLY A 202 -22.38 -8.03 -17.28
CA GLY A 202 -23.56 -7.17 -17.18
C GLY A 202 -23.39 -6.00 -16.21
N ASN A 203 -24.39 -5.73 -15.37
CA ASN A 203 -24.47 -4.51 -14.55
C ASN A 203 -23.64 -4.54 -13.25
N LEU A 204 -22.87 -5.62 -12.99
CA LEU A 204 -22.07 -5.72 -11.77
C LEU A 204 -20.84 -4.81 -11.85
N LYS A 205 -20.57 -4.10 -10.75
CA LYS A 205 -19.42 -3.20 -10.64
C LYS A 205 -18.16 -3.99 -10.36
N TYR A 206 -17.12 -3.73 -11.14
CA TYR A 206 -15.79 -4.31 -10.94
C TYR A 206 -14.77 -3.18 -11.04
N LEU A 207 -14.42 -2.61 -9.89
CA LEU A 207 -13.71 -1.33 -9.78
C LEU A 207 -12.36 -1.34 -10.51
N GLU A 208 -11.55 -2.37 -10.29
CA GLU A 208 -10.24 -2.52 -10.96
C GLU A 208 -10.38 -2.57 -12.49
N PHE A 209 -11.40 -3.27 -13.00
CA PHE A 209 -11.66 -3.29 -14.45
C PHE A 209 -12.09 -1.92 -14.97
N ASP A 210 -12.93 -1.21 -14.21
CA ASP A 210 -13.38 0.14 -14.58
C ASP A 210 -12.20 1.11 -14.66
N GLU A 211 -11.25 1.02 -13.72
CA GLU A 211 -10.00 1.79 -13.74
C GLU A 211 -9.16 1.47 -14.99
N GLN A 212 -9.03 0.20 -15.37
CA GLN A 212 -8.28 -0.20 -16.56
C GLN A 212 -8.92 0.29 -17.86
N ILE A 213 -10.26 0.25 -17.96
CA ILE A 213 -11.00 0.84 -19.09
C ILE A 213 -10.87 2.37 -19.11
N TRP A 214 -10.87 3.01 -17.94
CA TRP A 214 -10.64 4.43 -17.82
C TRP A 214 -9.24 4.84 -18.30
N GLN A 215 -8.19 4.08 -17.95
CA GLN A 215 -6.83 4.32 -18.46
C GLN A 215 -6.78 4.23 -20.00
N VAL A 216 -7.43 3.23 -20.60
CA VAL A 216 -7.55 3.12 -22.07
C VAL A 216 -8.27 4.32 -22.68
N PHE A 217 -9.35 4.80 -22.04
CA PHE A 217 -10.07 5.99 -22.49
C PHE A 217 -9.19 7.25 -22.39
N MET A 218 -8.47 7.45 -21.29
CA MET A 218 -7.55 8.57 -21.12
C MET A 218 -6.42 8.51 -22.16
N ALA A 219 -5.87 7.31 -22.40
CA ALA A 219 -4.82 7.10 -23.40
C ALA A 219 -5.29 7.40 -24.83
N LEU A 220 -6.55 7.12 -25.18
CA LEU A 220 -7.10 7.48 -26.48
C LEU A 220 -7.15 9.01 -26.71
N ASN A 221 -7.30 9.81 -25.65
CA ASN A 221 -7.48 11.26 -25.73
C ASN A 221 -6.18 12.06 -25.51
N THR A 222 -5.03 11.40 -25.36
CA THR A 222 -3.72 12.06 -25.30
C THR A 222 -2.99 11.97 -26.64
N ASP A 223 -1.95 12.78 -26.84
CA ASP A 223 -1.02 12.67 -27.97
C ASP A 223 0.29 11.94 -27.61
N ASP A 224 0.47 11.61 -26.33
CA ASP A 224 1.68 10.94 -25.83
C ASP A 224 1.76 9.47 -26.27
N LYS A 225 2.59 9.21 -27.28
CA LYS A 225 2.81 7.85 -27.82
C LYS A 225 3.42 6.88 -26.83
N ILE A 226 4.21 7.34 -25.86
CA ILE A 226 4.84 6.49 -24.84
C ILE A 226 3.75 6.03 -23.87
N TYR A 227 2.95 6.96 -23.36
CA TYR A 227 1.82 6.64 -22.50
C TYR A 227 0.78 5.73 -23.19
N LYS A 228 0.50 5.95 -24.49
CA LYS A 228 -0.35 5.04 -25.28
C LYS A 228 0.24 3.63 -25.36
N LYS A 229 1.54 3.50 -25.59
CA LYS A 229 2.21 2.19 -25.65
C LYS A 229 2.12 1.48 -24.31
N GLU A 230 2.44 2.16 -23.22
CA GLU A 230 2.42 1.61 -21.86
C GLU A 230 1.02 1.21 -21.43
N THR A 231 0.02 2.05 -21.70
CA THR A 231 -1.39 1.74 -21.42
C THR A 231 -1.85 0.51 -22.19
N LEU A 232 -1.47 0.37 -23.46
CA LEU A 232 -1.83 -0.81 -24.25
C LEU A 232 -1.19 -2.08 -23.67
N ILE A 233 0.09 -2.03 -23.32
CA ILE A 233 0.81 -3.17 -22.73
C ILE A 233 0.18 -3.55 -21.39
N GLY A 234 -0.03 -2.57 -20.50
CA GLY A 234 -0.63 -2.77 -19.18
C GLY A 234 -2.03 -3.36 -19.29
N PHE A 235 -2.88 -2.80 -20.15
CA PHE A 235 -4.23 -3.30 -20.35
C PHE A 235 -4.24 -4.72 -20.94
N MET A 236 -3.39 -5.03 -21.92
CA MET A 236 -3.30 -6.38 -22.49
C MET A 236 -2.83 -7.43 -21.48
N GLY A 237 -1.85 -7.07 -20.64
CA GLY A 237 -1.39 -7.93 -19.54
C GLY A 237 -2.50 -8.18 -18.52
N TYR A 238 -3.14 -7.11 -18.05
CA TYR A 238 -4.30 -7.17 -17.17
C TYR A 238 -5.44 -8.02 -17.76
N ASP A 239 -5.81 -7.78 -19.02
CA ASP A 239 -6.96 -8.44 -19.67
C ASP A 239 -6.73 -9.94 -19.81
N LYS A 240 -5.51 -10.35 -20.15
CA LYS A 240 -5.09 -11.75 -20.23
C LYS A 240 -5.17 -12.45 -18.88
N ASP A 241 -4.65 -11.82 -17.83
CA ASP A 241 -4.66 -12.36 -16.48
C ASP A 241 -6.07 -12.46 -15.90
N ARG A 242 -6.85 -11.40 -16.07
CA ARG A 242 -8.26 -11.35 -15.73
C ARG A 242 -9.00 -12.52 -16.39
N GLU A 243 -8.85 -12.71 -17.70
CA GLU A 243 -9.54 -13.79 -18.42
C GLU A 243 -9.19 -15.17 -17.87
N LYS A 244 -7.90 -15.41 -17.63
CA LYS A 244 -7.40 -16.67 -17.06
C LYS A 244 -8.00 -16.93 -15.69
N LEU A 245 -8.03 -15.92 -14.81
CA LEU A 245 -8.56 -16.03 -13.46
C LEU A 245 -10.08 -16.16 -13.45
N ASP A 246 -10.80 -15.41 -14.27
CA ASP A 246 -12.25 -15.49 -14.43
C ASP A 246 -12.66 -16.89 -14.88
N LYS A 247 -11.94 -17.45 -15.88
CA LYS A 247 -12.15 -18.82 -16.35
C LYS A 247 -11.89 -19.85 -15.25
N ALA A 248 -10.80 -19.69 -14.49
CA ALA A 248 -10.47 -20.59 -13.38
C ALA A 248 -11.53 -20.54 -12.27
N LEU A 249 -12.00 -19.35 -11.91
CA LEU A 249 -13.09 -19.15 -10.94
C LEU A 249 -14.38 -19.79 -11.44
N ALA A 250 -14.79 -19.53 -12.68
CA ALA A 250 -15.99 -20.09 -13.27
C ALA A 250 -15.98 -21.63 -13.25
N VAL A 251 -14.85 -22.24 -13.62
CA VAL A 251 -14.66 -23.70 -13.55
C VAL A 251 -14.76 -24.20 -12.12
N ARG A 252 -14.12 -23.53 -11.15
CA ARG A 252 -14.13 -23.91 -9.74
C ARG A 252 -15.54 -23.79 -9.13
N ILE A 253 -16.24 -22.70 -9.39
CA ILE A 253 -17.64 -22.48 -9.01
C ILE A 253 -18.52 -23.60 -9.57
N GLY A 254 -18.33 -23.94 -10.86
CA GLY A 254 -19.05 -25.05 -11.50
C GLY A 254 -18.82 -26.40 -10.81
N LYS A 255 -17.57 -26.70 -10.42
CA LYS A 255 -17.24 -27.92 -9.65
C LYS A 255 -17.93 -27.92 -8.27
N PHE A 256 -17.86 -26.82 -7.53
CA PHE A 256 -18.51 -26.69 -6.24
C PHE A 256 -20.04 -26.88 -6.34
N LYS A 257 -20.68 -26.27 -7.34
CA LYS A 257 -22.12 -26.46 -7.60
C LYS A 257 -22.49 -27.93 -7.80
N LYS A 258 -21.67 -28.69 -8.55
CA LYS A 258 -21.89 -30.14 -8.75
C LYS A 258 -21.73 -30.94 -7.46
N ILE A 259 -20.73 -30.62 -6.63
CA ILE A 259 -20.52 -31.29 -5.33
C ILE A 259 -21.69 -30.99 -4.39
N ILE A 260 -22.08 -29.71 -4.25
CA ILE A 260 -23.19 -29.26 -3.39
C ILE A 260 -24.52 -29.96 -3.74
N ALA A 261 -24.78 -30.20 -5.03
CA ALA A 261 -26.00 -30.86 -5.49
C ALA A 261 -26.11 -32.31 -4.98
N ASN A 262 -24.97 -32.99 -4.80
CA ASN A 262 -24.89 -34.39 -4.38
C ASN A 262 -24.55 -34.54 -2.89
N GLU A 263 -24.32 -33.45 -2.17
CA GLU A 263 -23.97 -33.49 -0.75
C GLU A 263 -25.21 -33.73 0.13
N THR A 264 -25.11 -34.73 1.00
CA THR A 264 -26.17 -35.20 1.89
C THR A 264 -25.99 -34.69 3.32
N ASP A 265 -24.75 -34.43 3.75
CA ASP A 265 -24.48 -33.85 5.06
C ASP A 265 -24.80 -32.36 5.08
N SER A 266 -25.72 -31.95 5.95
CA SER A 266 -26.22 -30.57 6.02
C SER A 266 -25.12 -29.55 6.39
N ASN A 267 -24.20 -29.92 7.27
CA ASN A 267 -23.13 -29.04 7.73
C ASN A 267 -22.09 -28.82 6.64
N CYS A 268 -21.66 -29.90 6.00
CA CYS A 268 -20.80 -29.89 4.83
C CYS A 268 -21.40 -29.07 3.68
N LYS A 269 -22.68 -29.31 3.37
CA LYS A 269 -23.41 -28.57 2.35
C LYS A 269 -23.42 -27.07 2.63
N GLY A 270 -23.64 -26.67 3.88
CA GLY A 270 -23.55 -25.27 4.33
C GLY A 270 -22.17 -24.65 4.08
N ASN A 271 -21.10 -25.36 4.46
CA ASN A 271 -19.73 -24.90 4.24
C ASN A 271 -19.38 -24.77 2.76
N LEU A 272 -19.77 -25.74 1.94
CA LEU A 272 -19.57 -25.71 0.49
C LEU A 272 -20.34 -24.56 -0.17
N LEU A 273 -21.59 -24.29 0.28
CA LEU A 273 -22.38 -23.15 -0.17
C LEU A 273 -21.69 -21.82 0.16
N TYR A 274 -21.16 -21.68 1.39
CA TYR A 274 -20.40 -20.50 1.80
C TYR A 274 -19.17 -20.27 0.91
N LEU A 275 -18.37 -21.31 0.68
CA LEU A 275 -17.18 -21.24 -0.18
C LEU A 275 -17.54 -20.90 -1.64
N ASN A 276 -18.60 -21.50 -2.17
CA ASN A 276 -19.06 -21.23 -3.52
C ASN A 276 -19.57 -19.79 -3.69
N LYS A 277 -20.23 -19.25 -2.65
CA LYS A 277 -20.61 -17.82 -2.59
C LYS A 277 -19.37 -16.92 -2.60
N ARG A 278 -18.35 -17.26 -1.81
CA ARG A 278 -17.09 -16.49 -1.79
C ARG A 278 -16.36 -16.50 -3.13
N LEU A 279 -16.29 -17.65 -3.79
CA LEU A 279 -15.71 -17.76 -5.13
C LEU A 279 -16.46 -16.89 -6.15
N SER A 280 -17.79 -16.86 -6.04
CA SER A 280 -18.64 -16.06 -6.93
C SER A 280 -18.46 -14.55 -6.70
N LEU A 281 -18.32 -14.11 -5.44
CA LEU A 281 -18.03 -12.72 -5.11
C LEU A 281 -16.65 -12.29 -5.63
N ALA A 282 -15.65 -13.17 -5.52
CA ALA A 282 -14.30 -12.87 -5.97
C ALA A 282 -14.18 -12.64 -7.49
N MET A 283 -15.17 -13.03 -8.31
CA MET A 283 -15.17 -12.70 -9.74
C MET A 283 -15.14 -11.19 -10.01
N PHE A 284 -15.57 -10.37 -9.05
CA PHE A 284 -15.65 -8.90 -9.15
C PHE A 284 -14.64 -8.18 -8.24
N GLU A 285 -13.68 -8.93 -7.69
CA GLU A 285 -12.61 -8.42 -6.83
C GLU A 285 -11.30 -8.30 -7.62
N THR A 286 -10.26 -7.70 -7.00
CA THR A 286 -8.96 -7.50 -7.66
C THR A 286 -8.30 -8.80 -8.13
N LEU A 287 -7.41 -8.73 -9.14
CA LEU A 287 -6.66 -9.92 -9.59
C LEU A 287 -5.92 -10.63 -8.44
N GLU A 288 -5.39 -9.87 -7.49
CA GLU A 288 -4.75 -10.40 -6.29
C GLU A 288 -5.74 -11.21 -5.43
N LYS A 289 -6.92 -10.66 -5.16
CA LYS A 289 -7.98 -11.35 -4.39
C LYS A 289 -8.48 -12.60 -5.13
N LYS A 290 -8.59 -12.55 -6.46
CA LYS A 290 -8.91 -13.72 -7.30
C LYS A 290 -7.87 -14.84 -7.14
N ARG A 291 -6.57 -14.50 -7.21
CA ARG A 291 -5.48 -15.45 -6.98
C ARG A 291 -5.54 -16.03 -5.56
N LYS A 292 -5.70 -15.19 -4.54
CA LYS A 292 -5.82 -15.62 -3.13
C LYS A 292 -6.98 -16.60 -2.91
N ILE A 293 -8.19 -16.29 -3.40
CA ILE A 293 -9.35 -17.17 -3.18
C ILE A 293 -9.19 -18.51 -3.92
N LEU A 294 -8.60 -18.50 -5.12
CA LEU A 294 -8.35 -19.72 -5.87
C LEU A 294 -7.35 -20.62 -5.13
N VAL A 295 -6.30 -20.05 -4.56
CA VAL A 295 -5.33 -20.78 -3.74
C VAL A 295 -5.98 -21.35 -2.48
N ILE A 296 -6.74 -20.54 -1.74
CA ILE A 296 -7.43 -20.99 -0.52
C ILE A 296 -8.38 -22.15 -0.81
N THR A 297 -9.10 -22.07 -1.93
CA THR A 297 -10.07 -23.10 -2.32
C THR A 297 -9.44 -24.29 -3.07
N ASN A 298 -8.14 -24.27 -3.37
CA ASN A 298 -7.45 -25.39 -4.00
C ASN A 298 -7.48 -26.65 -3.14
N TYR A 299 -7.37 -26.49 -1.82
CA TYR A 299 -7.20 -27.59 -0.86
C TYR A 299 -8.51 -28.18 -0.32
N ILE A 300 -9.65 -27.63 -0.76
CA ILE A 300 -10.95 -28.05 -0.25
C ILE A 300 -11.51 -29.10 -1.21
N HIS A 301 -11.27 -30.37 -0.89
CA HIS A 301 -11.77 -31.51 -1.67
C HIS A 301 -12.68 -32.48 -0.92
N SER A 302 -12.87 -32.32 0.38
CA SER A 302 -13.89 -33.07 1.11
C SER A 302 -14.11 -32.44 2.47
N CYS A 303 -15.32 -32.55 2.99
CA CYS A 303 -15.68 -32.11 4.35
C CYS A 303 -15.04 -32.93 5.47
N VAL A 304 -13.99 -33.68 5.17
CA VAL A 304 -13.35 -34.62 6.10
C VAL A 304 -12.34 -33.91 7.02
N LYS A 305 -11.95 -32.64 6.77
CA LYS A 305 -11.03 -31.88 7.65
C LYS A 305 -11.29 -30.36 7.68
N HIS A 306 -12.50 -29.91 8.04
CA HIS A 306 -12.88 -28.50 7.82
C HIS A 306 -12.77 -27.52 9.00
N GLU A 307 -12.66 -27.97 10.26
CA GLU A 307 -12.67 -27.05 11.42
C GLU A 307 -11.39 -26.20 11.57
N GLU A 308 -10.22 -26.69 11.13
CA GLU A 308 -8.97 -25.94 11.24
C GLU A 308 -8.80 -24.87 10.14
N HIS A 309 -9.36 -25.08 8.95
CA HIS A 309 -9.12 -24.21 7.79
C HIS A 309 -10.05 -22.98 7.73
N LEU A 310 -11.27 -23.05 8.29
CA LEU A 310 -12.17 -21.88 8.37
C LEU A 310 -11.57 -20.75 9.23
N LYS A 311 -10.84 -21.11 10.30
CA LYS A 311 -10.11 -20.15 11.14
C LYS A 311 -9.01 -19.41 10.37
N ILE A 312 -8.38 -20.04 9.39
CA ILE A 312 -7.32 -19.43 8.56
C ILE A 312 -7.93 -18.43 7.58
N VAL A 313 -9.06 -18.79 6.98
CA VAL A 313 -9.78 -17.98 5.99
C VAL A 313 -10.36 -16.70 6.59
N ASP A 314 -10.85 -16.75 7.84
CA ASP A 314 -11.33 -15.57 8.55
C ASP A 314 -10.20 -14.68 9.08
N LYS A 315 -9.03 -15.25 9.37
CA LYS A 315 -7.84 -14.49 9.83
C LYS A 315 -7.22 -13.68 8.69
N ILE A 316 -7.21 -14.22 7.47
CA ILE A 316 -6.67 -13.55 6.27
C ILE A 316 -7.57 -12.41 5.81
N ASN A 317 -8.88 -12.47 6.05
CA ASN A 317 -9.80 -11.39 5.68
C ASN A 317 -9.78 -10.18 6.63
N LYS A 318 -9.11 -10.29 7.79
CA LYS A 318 -8.97 -9.21 8.79
C LYS A 318 -7.62 -8.49 8.68
N THR A 319 -6.82 -8.82 7.69
CA THR A 319 -5.52 -8.23 7.32
C THR A 319 -5.54 -7.82 5.87
#